data_AF-A0A660XV13-F1
#
_entry.id   AF-A0A660XV13-F1
#
_cell.length_a   1.000
_cell.length_b   1.000
_cell.length_c   1.000
_cell.angle_alpha   90.00
_cell.angle_beta   90.00
_cell.angle_gamma   90.00
#
_symmetry.space_group_name_H-M   'P 1'
#
loop_
_entity.id
_entity.type
_entity.pdbx_description
1 polymer ?
#
loop_
_entity_poly.entity_id
_entity_poly.type
_entity_poly.pdbx_seq_one_letter_code
_entity_poly.pdbx_strand_id
1 'polypeptide(L)'
;MWAIVVLNLGIHLIGLSQPLVDAQNWRQADTAAIARNFYEEGMNPLYPRIDWRGRTEGYVESEFPLFSWLVALFYKLSGGI
;
A
#
# COMPACT_ATOMS: atom_id res chain seq x y z
N MET A 1 24.20 19.59 4.03
CA MET A 1 22.91 19.11 4.57
C MET A 1 21.99 18.63 3.44
N TRP A 2 21.52 19.49 2.53
CA TRP A 2 20.64 19.09 1.42
C TRP A 2 21.20 17.99 0.51
N ALA A 3 22.49 18.04 0.17
CA ALA A 3 23.13 17.01 -0.65
C ALA A 3 23.06 15.62 -0.01
N ILE A 4 23.15 15.55 1.33
CA ILE A 4 23.06 14.28 2.08
C ILE A 4 21.62 13.74 2.03
N VAL A 5 20.62 14.61 2.15
CA VAL A 5 19.20 14.22 2.06
C VAL A 5 18.88 13.68 0.67
N VAL A 6 19.31 14.38 -0.39
CA VAL A 6 19.08 13.94 -1.77
C VAL A 6 19.77 12.61 -2.06
N LEU A 7 21.02 12.45 -1.61
CA LEU A 7 21.76 11.20 -1.77
C LEU A 7 21.06 10.03 -1.04
N ASN A 8 20.65 10.25 0.21
CA ASN A 8 19.94 9.25 0.99
C ASN A 8 18.63 8.83 0.31
N LEU A 9 17.83 9.80 -0.14
CA LEU A 9 16.59 9.53 -0.86
C LEU A 9 16.86 8.75 -2.15
N GLY A 10 17.87 9.16 -2.93
CA GLY A 10 18.24 8.48 -4.18
C GLY A 10 18.63 7.02 -4.00
N ILE A 11 19.35 6.70 -2.92
CA ILE A 11 19.72 5.31 -2.60
C ILE A 11 18.48 4.48 -2.23
N HIS A 12 17.52 5.04 -1.48
CA HIS A 12 16.29 4.32 -1.09
C HIS A 12 15.32 4.09 -2.25
N LEU A 13 15.47 4.80 -3.37
CA LEU A 13 14.69 4.56 -4.58
C LEU A 13 15.19 3.36 -5.40
N ILE A 14 16.39 2.84 -5.10
CA ILE A 14 16.93 1.67 -5.78
C ILE A 14 16.06 0.46 -5.41
N GLY A 15 15.50 -0.19 -6.42
CA GLY A 15 14.66 -1.37 -6.22
C GLY A 15 13.20 -1.07 -5.83
N LEU A 16 12.77 0.20 -5.86
CA LEU A 16 11.39 0.58 -5.51
C LEU A 16 10.33 -0.16 -6.34
N SER A 17 10.65 -0.53 -7.59
CA SER A 17 9.76 -1.27 -8.49
C SER A 17 9.92 -2.79 -8.42
N GLN A 18 10.71 -3.31 -7.48
CA GLN A 18 10.86 -4.76 -7.31
C GLN A 18 9.59 -5.37 -6.71
N PRO A 19 9.25 -6.61 -7.10
CA PRO A 19 8.08 -7.28 -6.56
C PRO A 19 8.28 -7.62 -5.07
N LEU A 20 7.18 -7.61 -4.32
CA LEU A 20 7.13 -7.94 -2.89
C LEU A 20 7.25 -9.47 -2.67
N VAL A 21 8.45 -10.01 -2.87
CA VAL A 21 8.72 -11.47 -2.79
C VAL A 21 9.83 -11.83 -1.80
N ASP A 22 10.20 -10.89 -0.93
CA ASP A 22 11.16 -11.14 0.15
C ASP A 22 10.56 -11.99 1.29
N ALA A 23 11.40 -12.41 2.24
CA ALA A 23 11.00 -13.29 3.35
C ALA A 23 9.95 -12.65 4.31
N GLN A 24 9.81 -11.33 4.29
CA GLN A 24 8.87 -10.55 5.09
C GLN A 24 7.77 -9.92 4.22
N ASN A 25 7.55 -10.47 3.02
CA ASN A 25 6.63 -9.91 2.04
C ASN A 25 5.17 -9.92 2.49
N TRP A 26 4.74 -10.88 3.29
CA TRP A 26 3.34 -11.04 3.70
C TRP A 26 2.67 -9.75 4.18
N ARG A 27 3.33 -8.99 5.06
CA ARG A 27 2.86 -7.71 5.60
C ARG A 27 2.91 -6.59 4.56
N GLN A 28 3.96 -6.55 3.74
CA GLN A 28 4.09 -5.55 2.68
C GLN A 28 3.00 -5.75 1.62
N ALA A 29 2.78 -7.01 1.22
CA ALA A 29 1.79 -7.42 0.25
C ALA A 29 0.37 -7.19 0.75
N ASP A 30 0.05 -7.53 2.01
CA ASP A 30 -1.26 -7.23 2.60
C ASP A 30 -1.52 -5.72 2.65
N THR A 31 -0.52 -4.93 3.05
CA THR A 31 -0.63 -3.46 3.11
C THR A 31 -0.90 -2.86 1.72
N ALA A 32 -0.18 -3.34 0.71
CA ALA A 32 -0.35 -2.95 -0.69
C ALA A 32 -1.71 -3.40 -1.25
N ALA A 33 -2.15 -4.61 -0.91
CA ALA A 33 -3.47 -5.13 -1.29
C ALA A 33 -4.60 -4.29 -0.70
N ILE A 34 -4.54 -3.93 0.59
CA ILE A 34 -5.53 -3.05 1.23
C ILE A 34 -5.54 -1.67 0.57
N ALA A 35 -4.36 -1.11 0.24
CA ALA A 35 -4.28 0.17 -0.46
C ALA A 35 -4.93 0.09 -1.86
N ARG A 36 -4.66 -0.99 -2.60
CA ARG A 36 -5.33 -1.24 -3.89
C ARG A 36 -6.84 -1.37 -3.72
N ASN A 37 -7.32 -2.15 -2.76
CA ASN A 37 -8.75 -2.32 -2.53
C ASN A 37 -9.44 -1.00 -2.13
N PHE A 38 -8.77 -0.10 -1.41
CA PHE A 38 -9.30 1.26 -1.19
C PHE A 38 -9.41 2.07 -2.48
N TYR A 39 -8.41 1.97 -3.36
CA TYR A 39 -8.42 2.64 -4.66
C TYR A 39 -9.53 2.10 -5.57
N GLU A 40 -9.68 0.78 -5.66
CA GLU A 40 -10.58 0.07 -6.58
C GLU A 40 -12.02 -0.04 -6.06
N GLU A 41 -12.22 -0.35 -4.78
CA GLU A 41 -13.53 -0.73 -4.22
C GLU A 41 -14.14 0.34 -3.32
N GLY A 42 -13.35 1.30 -2.82
CA GLY A 42 -13.85 2.49 -2.12
C GLY A 42 -12.98 2.94 -0.96
N MET A 43 -12.96 4.25 -0.70
CA MET A 43 -12.01 4.91 0.22
C MET A 43 -12.50 5.01 1.68
N ASN A 44 -13.38 4.11 2.16
CA ASN A 44 -13.87 4.18 3.54
C ASN A 44 -12.90 3.47 4.49
N PRO A 45 -12.12 4.19 5.33
CA PRO A 45 -11.08 3.57 6.16
C PRO A 45 -11.63 2.67 7.28
N LEU A 46 -12.94 2.71 7.56
CA LEU A 46 -13.59 1.83 8.53
C LEU A 46 -13.89 0.43 7.97
N TYR A 47 -13.73 0.24 6.66
CA TYR A 47 -14.03 -1.00 5.98
C TYR A 47 -12.88 -1.43 5.05
N PRO A 48 -11.65 -1.65 5.58
CA PRO A 48 -10.54 -2.16 4.79
C PRO A 48 -10.85 -3.55 4.24
N ARG A 49 -10.38 -3.85 3.03
CA ARG A 49 -10.60 -5.14 2.35
C ARG A 49 -9.28 -5.83 1.98
N ILE A 50 -9.28 -7.16 2.04
CA ILE A 50 -8.13 -8.03 1.68
C ILE A 50 -8.39 -8.84 0.41
N ASP A 51 -7.34 -9.25 -0.28
CA ASP A 51 -7.46 -10.01 -1.54
C ASP A 51 -7.82 -11.49 -1.31
N TRP A 52 -7.32 -12.08 -0.23
CA TRP A 52 -7.52 -13.50 0.08
C TRP A 52 -8.89 -13.81 0.71
N ARG A 53 -9.89 -13.00 0.38
CA ARG A 53 -11.29 -13.04 0.86
C ARG A 53 -12.19 -14.09 0.21
N GLY A 54 -11.71 -14.77 -0.83
CA GLY A 54 -12.50 -15.71 -1.61
C GLY A 54 -13.72 -15.02 -2.26
N ARG A 55 -14.94 -15.48 -1.91
CA ARG A 55 -16.21 -14.95 -2.45
C ARG A 55 -16.91 -13.93 -1.55
N THR A 56 -16.29 -13.53 -0.43
CA THR A 56 -16.88 -12.57 0.51
C THR A 56 -16.51 -11.13 0.14
N GLU A 57 -17.13 -10.15 0.80
CA GLU A 57 -16.73 -8.73 0.71
C GLU A 57 -15.29 -8.49 1.20
N GLY A 58 -14.76 -9.39 2.05
CA GLY A 58 -13.38 -9.38 2.50
C GLY A 58 -13.00 -8.26 3.44
N TYR A 59 -13.96 -7.72 4.19
CA TYR A 59 -13.65 -6.81 5.29
C TYR A 59 -12.74 -7.50 6.30
N VAL A 60 -11.69 -6.80 6.72
CA VAL A 60 -10.71 -7.30 7.67
C VAL A 60 -10.75 -6.48 8.96
N GLU A 61 -10.69 -7.17 10.09
CA GLU A 61 -10.41 -6.54 11.37
C GLU A 61 -8.89 -6.37 11.49
N SER A 62 -8.42 -5.13 11.36
CA SER A 62 -7.00 -4.78 11.42
C SER A 62 -6.77 -3.54 12.28
N GLU A 63 -5.51 -3.13 12.39
CA GLU A 63 -5.17 -1.78 12.84
C GLU A 63 -5.78 -0.71 11.93
N PHE A 64 -5.86 0.53 12.43
CA PHE A 64 -6.42 1.63 11.67
C PHE A 64 -5.60 1.86 10.38
N PRO A 65 -6.21 1.72 9.19
CA PRO A 65 -5.46 1.54 7.94
C PRO A 65 -5.06 2.87 7.30
N LEU A 66 -4.59 3.83 8.11
CA LEU A 66 -4.24 5.18 7.66
C LEU A 66 -3.19 5.17 6.56
N PHE A 67 -2.16 4.32 6.73
CA PHE A 67 -1.07 4.23 5.77
C PHE A 67 -1.57 3.74 4.39
N SER A 68 -2.26 2.59 4.34
CA SER A 68 -2.84 2.06 3.11
C SER A 68 -3.85 3.04 2.47
N TRP A 69 -4.63 3.75 3.29
CA TRP A 69 -5.56 4.76 2.81
C TRP A 69 -4.86 5.96 2.14
N LEU A 70 -3.75 6.45 2.71
CA LEU A 70 -2.95 7.51 2.11
C LEU A 70 -2.28 7.06 0.81
N VAL A 71 -1.82 5.82 0.75
CA VAL A 71 -1.27 5.22 -0.49
C VAL A 71 -2.35 5.14 -1.56
N ALA A 72 -3.56 4.71 -1.22
CA ALA A 72 -4.70 4.68 -2.14
C ALA A 72 -5.10 6.07 -2.64
N LEU A 73 -5.03 7.08 -1.77
CA LEU A 73 -5.24 8.47 -2.15
C LEU A 73 -4.18 8.94 -3.15
N PHE A 74 -2.92 8.56 -2.93
CA PHE A 74 -1.85 8.84 -3.88
C PHE A 74 -2.12 8.19 -5.24
N TYR A 75 -2.56 6.92 -5.27
CA TYR A 75 -2.97 6.25 -6.51
C TYR A 75 -4.07 6.99 -7.27
N LYS A 76 -5.05 7.58 -6.56
CA LYS A 76 -6.07 8.44 -7.18
C LYS A 76 -5.50 9.71 -7.79
N LEU A 77 -4.50 10.31 -7.14
CA LEU A 77 -3.87 11.54 -7.62
C LEU A 77 -2.89 11.28 -8.78
N SER A 78 -2.20 10.13 -8.79
CA SER A 78 -1.29 9.71 -9.87
C SER A 78 -2.02 9.10 -11.07
N GLY A 79 -3.30 8.74 -10.92
CA GLY A 79 -4.12 8.16 -11.99
C GLY A 79 -3.93 6.65 -12.18
N GLY A 80 -3.40 5.94 -11.17
CA GLY A 80 -3.19 4.50 -11.23
C GLY A 80 -2.37 3.96 -10.06
N ILE A 81 -2.23 2.63 -10.05
CA ILE A 81 -1.38 1.85 -9.13
C ILE A 81 0.02 1.69 -9.74
#